data_AF-A0A9N9P354-F1
#
_entry.id   AF-A0A9N9P354-F1
#
_cell.length_a   1.000
_cell.length_b   1.000
_cell.length_c   1.000
_cell.angle_alpha   90.00
_cell.angle_beta   90.00
_cell.angle_gamma   90.00
#
_symmetry.space_group_name_H-M   'P 1'
#
loop_
_entity.id
_entity.type
_entity.pdbx_description
1 polymer ?
#
loop_
_entity_poly.entity_id
_entity_poly.type
_entity_poly.pdbx_seq_one_letter_code
_entity_poly.pdbx_strand_id
1 'polypeptide(L)'
;MWKVITPHSEMSEYSDCLSTREALQTIFSKASNEQISKYERQLANIKILDPVLIIVPNQNWINLHGLPTYYTVMDSFATNGLRNECRDENSRVIFYFATNTELYVTRDSIENLFPNAFMVAPSLQASVSNPRVYLIGEA
;
A
#
# COMPACT_ATOMS: atom_id res chain seq x y z
N MET A 1 -41.77 7.80 -36.76
CA MET A 1 -40.89 6.63 -37.05
C MET A 1 -40.02 6.45 -35.83
N TRP A 2 -40.29 5.41 -35.03
CA TRP A 2 -39.60 5.17 -33.76
C TRP A 2 -38.29 4.42 -33.99
N LYS A 3 -37.21 4.84 -33.35
CA LYS A 3 -35.95 4.09 -33.29
C LYS A 3 -35.83 3.48 -31.90
N VAL A 4 -35.94 2.16 -31.84
CA VAL A 4 -35.63 1.37 -30.64
C VAL A 4 -34.11 1.34 -30.51
N ILE A 5 -33.57 1.80 -29.38
CA ILE A 5 -32.17 1.59 -28.99
C ILE A 5 -32.21 0.56 -27.88
N THR A 6 -31.66 -0.63 -28.16
CA THR A 6 -31.46 -1.72 -27.22
C THR A 6 -30.43 -1.33 -26.14
N PRO A 7 -30.54 -1.88 -24.92
CA PRO A 7 -29.66 -1.53 -23.81
C PRO A 7 -28.35 -2.30 -23.94
N HIS A 8 -27.44 -1.82 -24.77
CA HIS A 8 -26.07 -2.35 -24.85
C HIS A 8 -25.09 -1.21 -25.14
N SER A 9 -24.96 -0.26 -24.20
CA SER A 9 -23.89 0.75 -24.30
C SER A 9 -23.61 1.53 -23.01
N GLU A 10 -23.82 0.96 -21.81
CA GLU A 10 -23.43 1.66 -20.57
C GLU A 10 -22.94 0.66 -19.53
N MET A 11 -21.73 0.11 -19.70
CA MET A 11 -20.95 -0.52 -18.62
C MET A 11 -19.50 -0.85 -19.01
N SER A 12 -18.85 -0.10 -19.91
CA SER A 12 -17.46 -0.36 -20.30
C SER A 12 -16.41 0.48 -19.56
N GLU A 13 -16.79 1.35 -18.62
CA GLU A 13 -15.85 2.22 -17.90
C GLU A 13 -15.17 1.56 -16.68
N TYR A 14 -15.49 0.30 -16.37
CA TYR A 14 -14.89 -0.45 -15.25
C TYR A 14 -14.11 -1.70 -15.68
N SER A 15 -13.76 -1.85 -16.96
CA SER A 15 -13.20 -3.10 -17.49
C SER A 15 -11.69 -3.29 -17.29
N ASP A 16 -10.95 -2.33 -16.73
CA ASP A 16 -9.50 -2.49 -16.46
C ASP A 16 -9.19 -2.48 -14.95
N CYS A 17 -10.02 -3.13 -14.13
CA CYS A 17 -9.60 -3.46 -12.77
C CYS A 17 -8.51 -4.54 -12.84
N LEU A 18 -7.25 -4.15 -12.62
CA LEU A 18 -6.15 -5.09 -12.40
C LEU A 18 -6.55 -6.12 -11.34
N SER A 19 -6.20 -7.38 -11.58
CA SER A 19 -6.29 -8.40 -10.53
C SER A 19 -5.40 -8.00 -9.34
N THR A 20 -5.73 -8.51 -8.14
CA THR A 20 -4.92 -8.29 -6.93
C THR A 20 -3.45 -8.63 -7.19
N ARG A 21 -3.19 -9.70 -7.94
CA ARG A 21 -1.85 -10.13 -8.33
C ARG A 21 -1.13 -9.12 -9.21
N GLU A 22 -1.78 -8.61 -10.25
CA GLU A 22 -1.20 -7.61 -11.14
C GLU A 22 -0.93 -6.29 -10.40
N ALA A 23 -1.83 -5.88 -9.50
CA ALA A 23 -1.63 -4.72 -8.64
C ALA A 23 -0.40 -4.91 -7.73
N LEU A 24 -0.29 -6.07 -7.06
CA LEU A 24 0.86 -6.40 -6.21
C LEU A 24 2.17 -6.46 -7.01
N GLN A 25 2.17 -7.03 -8.21
CA GLN A 25 3.34 -7.03 -9.10
C GLN A 25 3.73 -5.62 -9.54
N THR A 26 2.75 -4.74 -9.74
CA THR A 26 3.01 -3.33 -10.08
C THR A 26 3.64 -2.59 -8.90
N ILE A 27 3.10 -2.76 -7.69
CA ILE A 27 3.59 -2.11 -6.46
C ILE A 27 4.97 -2.67 -6.06
N PHE A 28 5.14 -3.99 -6.12
CA PHE A 28 6.35 -4.70 -5.72
C PHE A 28 7.05 -5.33 -6.94
N SER A 29 7.44 -4.49 -7.91
CA SER A 29 8.06 -4.93 -9.17
C SER A 29 9.34 -5.77 -9.03
N LYS A 30 9.96 -5.76 -7.84
CA LYS A 30 11.17 -6.54 -7.52
C LYS A 30 10.89 -7.78 -6.66
N ALA A 31 9.65 -8.00 -6.23
CA ALA A 31 9.29 -9.15 -5.40
C ALA A 31 9.25 -10.44 -6.22
N SER A 32 9.62 -11.55 -5.60
CA SER A 32 9.50 -12.86 -6.22
C SER A 32 8.03 -13.28 -6.34
N ASN A 33 7.71 -14.21 -7.25
CA ASN A 33 6.37 -14.78 -7.36
C ASN A 33 5.88 -15.44 -6.07
N GLU A 34 6.81 -15.97 -5.25
CA GLU A 34 6.50 -16.53 -3.93
C GLU A 34 6.06 -15.43 -2.95
N GLN A 35 6.78 -14.30 -2.91
CA GLN A 35 6.39 -13.14 -2.10
C GLN A 35 5.04 -12.58 -2.55
N ILE A 36 4.82 -12.42 -3.86
CA ILE A 36 3.53 -11.98 -4.42
C ILE A 36 2.40 -12.94 -3.99
N SER A 37 2.62 -14.25 -4.06
CA SER A 37 1.61 -15.24 -3.66
C SER A 37 1.37 -15.28 -2.14
N LYS A 38 2.36 -14.88 -1.32
CA LYS A 38 2.17 -14.66 0.12
C LYS A 38 1.28 -13.43 0.35
N TYR A 39 1.58 -12.31 -0.31
CA TYR A 39 0.81 -11.06 -0.19
C TYR A 39 -0.63 -11.22 -0.68
N GLU A 40 -0.82 -11.92 -1.79
CA GLU A 40 -2.14 -12.23 -2.34
C GLU A 40 -2.99 -13.04 -1.36
N ARG A 41 -2.41 -14.07 -0.72
CA ARG A 41 -3.08 -14.83 0.35
C ARG A 41 -3.42 -13.97 1.56
N GLN A 42 -2.48 -13.12 1.99
CA GLN A 42 -2.71 -12.24 3.11
C GLN A 42 -3.91 -11.31 2.83
N LEU A 43 -3.96 -10.69 1.65
CA LEU A 43 -5.08 -9.83 1.26
C LEU A 43 -6.40 -10.58 1.11
N ALA A 44 -6.38 -11.84 0.64
CA ALA A 44 -7.58 -12.65 0.50
C ALA A 44 -8.25 -13.01 1.86
N ASN A 45 -7.48 -12.98 2.95
CA ASN A 45 -7.98 -13.26 4.30
C ASN A 45 -8.56 -12.03 5.01
N ILE A 46 -8.38 -10.82 4.45
CA ILE A 46 -8.84 -9.57 5.05
C ILE A 46 -10.35 -9.41 4.81
N LYS A 47 -11.08 -8.94 5.82
CA LYS A 47 -12.53 -8.72 5.65
C LYS A 47 -12.75 -7.58 4.68
N ILE A 48 -13.80 -7.71 3.87
CA ILE A 48 -14.23 -6.66 2.95
C ILE A 48 -14.46 -5.36 3.75
N LEU A 49 -13.85 -4.26 3.29
CA LEU A 49 -13.82 -2.91 3.89
C LEU A 49 -12.82 -2.68 5.03
N ASP A 50 -12.11 -3.69 5.51
CA ASP A 50 -11.04 -3.46 6.49
C ASP A 50 -9.90 -2.66 5.84
N PRO A 51 -9.45 -1.55 6.44
CA PRO A 51 -8.37 -0.75 5.87
C PRO A 51 -7.04 -1.51 5.83
N VAL A 52 -6.33 -1.34 4.72
CA VAL A 52 -5.01 -1.95 4.50
C VAL A 52 -3.99 -0.85 4.19
N LEU A 53 -2.87 -0.90 4.90
CA LEU A 53 -1.69 -0.09 4.59
C LEU A 53 -0.65 -0.96 3.89
N ILE A 54 -0.25 -0.55 2.70
CA ILE A 54 0.82 -1.20 1.92
C ILE A 54 2.02 -0.25 1.90
N ILE A 55 3.17 -0.72 2.38
CA ILE A 55 4.42 0.04 2.42
C ILE A 55 5.41 -0.56 1.43
N VAL A 56 5.87 0.25 0.48
CA VAL A 56 6.96 -0.11 -0.44
C VAL A 56 8.30 0.18 0.22
N PRO A 57 9.20 -0.81 0.37
CA PRO A 57 10.51 -0.58 0.99
C PRO A 57 11.35 0.44 0.21
N ASN A 58 11.79 1.50 0.88
CA ASN A 58 12.74 2.47 0.32
C ASN A 58 14.17 1.95 0.46
N GLN A 59 14.72 1.35 -0.59
CA GLN A 59 16.06 0.75 -0.55
C GLN A 59 17.16 1.77 -0.23
N ASN A 60 17.04 3.02 -0.66
CA ASN A 60 18.03 4.06 -0.35
C ASN A 60 18.06 4.36 1.15
N TRP A 61 16.87 4.43 1.77
CA TRP A 61 16.74 4.62 3.21
C TRP A 61 17.27 3.42 3.99
N ILE A 62 16.95 2.19 3.55
CA ILE A 62 17.48 0.96 4.14
C ILE A 62 19.01 0.91 4.06
N ASN A 63 19.59 1.32 2.93
CA ASN A 63 21.04 1.36 2.77
C ASN A 63 21.71 2.38 3.69
N LEU A 64 21.04 3.50 3.98
CA LEU A 64 21.55 4.55 4.87
C LEU A 64 21.42 4.19 6.36
N HIS A 65 20.28 3.62 6.75
CA HIS A 65 19.93 3.39 8.17
C HIS A 65 20.11 1.94 8.61
N GLY A 66 20.33 1.02 7.67
CA GLY A 66 20.48 -0.40 7.92
C GLY A 66 19.17 -1.19 7.97
N LEU A 67 19.27 -2.46 7.60
CA LEU A 67 18.16 -3.42 7.63
C LEU A 67 17.54 -3.61 9.03
N PRO A 68 18.30 -3.64 10.15
CA PRO A 68 17.72 -3.76 11.49
C PRO A 68 16.81 -2.58 11.85
N THR A 69 17.18 -1.37 11.46
CA THR A 69 16.38 -0.15 11.70
C THR A 69 15.07 -0.24 10.92
N TYR A 70 15.14 -0.65 9.65
CA TYR A 70 13.94 -0.88 8.83
C TYR A 70 12.99 -1.90 9.48
N TYR A 71 13.51 -3.04 9.95
CA TYR A 71 12.69 -4.04 10.64
C TYR A 71 12.06 -3.49 11.92
N THR A 72 12.78 -2.69 12.69
CA THR A 72 12.23 -2.05 13.89
C THR A 72 11.03 -1.18 13.57
N VAL A 73 11.06 -0.43 12.46
CA VAL A 73 9.90 0.39 12.09
C VAL A 73 8.73 -0.45 11.59
N MET A 74 8.98 -1.48 10.76
CA MET A 74 7.93 -2.37 10.29
C MET A 74 7.28 -3.15 11.43
N ASP A 75 8.09 -3.66 12.36
CA ASP A 75 7.62 -4.36 13.55
C ASP A 75 6.83 -3.37 14.46
N SER A 76 7.15 -2.08 14.44
CA SER A 76 6.35 -1.05 15.11
C SER A 76 4.98 -0.86 14.45
N PHE A 77 4.87 -0.80 13.13
CA PHE A 77 3.55 -0.82 12.46
C PHE A 77 2.74 -2.08 12.79
N ALA A 78 3.43 -3.23 12.82
CA ALA A 78 2.81 -4.52 13.08
C ALA A 78 2.23 -4.63 14.50
N THR A 79 2.84 -3.97 15.49
CA THR A 79 2.56 -4.20 16.93
C THR A 79 2.09 -2.98 17.73
N ASN A 80 2.18 -1.77 17.19
CA ASN A 80 1.84 -0.55 17.94
C ASN A 80 0.40 -0.59 18.50
N GLY A 81 0.27 -0.38 19.81
CA GLY A 81 -1.01 -0.43 20.51
C GLY A 81 -1.60 -1.84 20.71
N LEU A 82 -0.93 -2.89 20.24
CA LEU A 82 -1.37 -4.29 20.40
C LEU A 82 -0.62 -4.97 21.54
N ARG A 83 -1.28 -5.94 22.18
CA ARG A 83 -0.69 -6.70 23.30
C ARG A 83 -0.09 -8.04 22.88
N ASN A 84 -0.80 -8.81 22.05
CA ASN A 84 -0.38 -10.14 21.58
C ASN A 84 -0.83 -10.40 20.13
N GLU A 85 -1.09 -9.33 19.38
CA GLU A 85 -1.58 -9.41 18.01
C GLU A 85 -0.61 -8.73 17.06
N CYS A 86 -0.67 -9.11 15.78
CA CYS A 86 0.25 -8.65 14.75
C CYS A 86 -0.51 -8.41 13.44
N ARG A 87 -0.35 -7.21 12.87
CA ARG A 87 -1.13 -6.76 11.70
C ARG A 87 -0.63 -7.26 10.34
N ASP A 88 0.48 -7.98 10.28
CA ASP A 88 1.22 -8.14 9.02
C ASP A 88 1.48 -9.57 8.57
N GLU A 89 1.08 -10.58 9.35
CA GLU A 89 1.42 -11.99 9.10
C GLU A 89 2.93 -12.22 8.77
N ASN A 90 3.81 -11.45 9.42
CA ASN A 90 5.25 -11.40 9.17
C ASN A 90 5.62 -11.01 7.72
N SER A 91 4.79 -10.22 7.04
CA SER A 91 5.08 -9.70 5.69
C SER A 91 6.00 -8.49 5.73
N ARG A 92 5.93 -7.67 6.79
CA ARG A 92 6.60 -6.38 6.98
C ARG A 92 6.37 -5.36 5.86
N VAL A 93 5.29 -5.53 5.10
CA VAL A 93 4.93 -4.64 3.98
C VAL A 93 3.42 -4.43 3.83
N ILE A 94 2.59 -5.33 4.33
CA ILE A 94 1.13 -5.22 4.27
C ILE A 94 0.61 -5.31 5.70
N PHE A 95 -0.13 -4.29 6.12
CA PHE A 95 -0.69 -4.18 7.47
C PHE A 95 -2.19 -3.98 7.39
N TYR A 96 -2.97 -4.78 8.09
CA TYR A 96 -4.44 -4.62 8.16
C TYR A 96 -4.85 -3.95 9.47
N PHE A 97 -5.95 -3.20 9.43
CA PHE A 97 -6.49 -2.46 10.57
C PHE A 97 -7.99 -2.72 10.69
N ALA A 98 -8.52 -2.67 11.91
CA ALA A 98 -9.95 -2.83 12.11
C ALA A 98 -10.75 -1.59 11.68
N THR A 99 -10.12 -0.41 11.72
CA THR A 99 -10.76 0.86 11.37
C THR A 99 -9.78 1.84 10.74
N ASN A 100 -10.29 2.82 9.99
CA ASN A 100 -9.46 3.90 9.44
C ASN A 100 -8.83 4.75 10.55
N THR A 101 -9.54 4.94 11.67
CA THR A 101 -9.02 5.66 12.83
C THR A 101 -7.79 4.96 13.40
N GLU A 102 -7.82 3.64 13.55
CA GLU A 102 -6.68 2.86 14.00
C GLU A 102 -5.49 3.00 13.04
N LEU A 103 -5.73 2.86 11.73
CA LEU A 103 -4.70 3.04 10.70
C LEU A 103 -4.01 4.39 10.84
N TYR A 104 -4.77 5.49 10.88
CA TYR A 104 -4.20 6.83 10.94
C TYR A 104 -3.48 7.09 12.27
N VAL A 105 -4.04 6.67 13.41
CA VAL A 105 -3.39 6.81 14.72
C VAL A 105 -2.07 6.04 14.76
N THR A 106 -2.04 4.81 14.25
CA THR A 106 -0.79 4.03 14.18
C THR A 106 0.20 4.72 13.25
N ARG A 107 -0.21 5.11 12.04
CA ARG A 107 0.67 5.82 11.09
C ARG A 107 1.31 7.05 11.71
N ASP A 108 0.50 7.93 12.30
CA ASP A 108 0.98 9.18 12.87
C ASP A 108 1.87 8.93 14.10
N SER A 109 1.57 7.90 14.90
CA SER A 109 2.44 7.49 16.02
C SER A 109 3.80 6.99 15.54
N ILE A 110 3.83 6.17 14.48
CA ILE A 110 5.09 5.66 13.92
C ILE A 110 5.87 6.78 13.22
N GLU A 111 5.20 7.71 12.54
CA GLU A 111 5.85 8.89 11.94
C GLU A 111 6.54 9.78 13.00
N ASN A 112 5.90 9.97 14.16
CA ASN A 112 6.49 10.68 15.27
C ASN A 112 7.71 9.96 15.89
N LEU A 113 7.71 8.62 15.90
CA LEU A 113 8.82 7.82 16.42
C LEU A 113 9.99 7.73 15.43
N PHE A 114 9.70 7.69 14.13
CA PHE A 114 10.68 7.52 13.06
C PHE A 114 10.46 8.56 11.95
N PRO A 115 10.77 9.84 12.22
CA PRO A 115 10.55 10.91 11.27
C PRO A 115 11.32 10.66 9.97
N ASN A 116 10.66 10.89 8.83
CA ASN A 116 11.20 10.70 7.47
C ASN A 116 11.54 9.25 7.07
N ALA A 117 11.12 8.24 7.85
CA ALA A 117 11.46 6.85 7.53
C ALA A 117 10.78 6.34 6.24
N PHE A 118 9.55 6.81 5.96
CA PHE A 118 8.74 6.34 4.82
C PHE A 118 7.99 7.43 4.08
N MET A 119 7.81 8.61 4.69
CA MET A 119 7.26 9.77 4.02
C MET A 119 8.42 10.64 3.54
N VAL A 120 8.47 10.88 2.24
CA VAL A 120 9.22 12.03 1.73
C VAL A 120 8.47 13.25 2.24
N ALA A 121 9.06 14.01 3.17
CA ALA A 121 8.48 15.27 3.63
C ALA A 121 8.02 16.09 2.41
N PRO A 122 6.87 16.78 2.44
CA PRO A 122 6.38 17.52 1.28
C PRO A 122 7.43 18.46 0.67
N SER A 123 8.33 19.00 1.50
CA SER A 123 9.48 19.82 1.08
C SER A 123 10.56 19.08 0.29
N LEU A 124 10.66 17.76 0.43
CA LEU A 124 11.62 16.89 -0.26
C LEU A 124 11.00 16.19 -1.49
N GLN A 125 9.67 16.25 -1.68
CA GLN A 125 9.02 15.67 -2.87
C GLN A 125 9.49 16.33 -4.18
N ALA A 126 9.89 17.60 -4.12
CA ALA A 126 10.48 18.33 -5.25
C ALA A 126 11.91 17.86 -5.62
N SER A 127 12.61 17.15 -4.73
CA SER A 127 14.00 16.70 -4.94
C SER A 127 14.13 15.21 -5.25
N VAL A 128 13.04 14.45 -5.22
CA VAL A 128 13.03 13.05 -5.66
C VAL A 128 12.93 13.02 -7.18
N SER A 129 14.06 12.79 -7.85
CA SER A 129 14.13 12.58 -9.29
C SER A 129 13.51 11.23 -9.68
N ASN A 130 12.17 11.17 -9.67
CA ASN A 130 11.30 10.37 -10.54
C ASN A 130 9.84 10.55 -10.10
N PRO A 131 9.19 11.67 -10.43
CA PRO A 131 7.76 11.78 -10.27
C PRO A 131 7.13 11.19 -11.54
N ARG A 132 6.85 9.88 -11.55
CA ARG A 132 5.84 9.36 -12.50
C ARG A 132 4.47 9.81 -11.98
N VAL A 133 4.19 11.09 -12.17
CA VAL A 133 2.84 11.64 -12.06
C VAL A 133 2.12 11.24 -13.34
N TYR A 134 1.18 10.31 -13.25
CA TYR A 134 0.19 10.17 -14.30
C TYR A 134 -0.81 11.30 -14.09
N LEU A 135 -0.75 12.32 -14.96
CA LEU A 135 -1.79 13.34 -15.07
C LEU A 135 -3.07 12.66 -15.57
N ILE A 136 -4.13 12.73 -14.76
CA ILE A 136 -5.50 12.42 -15.20
C ILE A 136 -6.15 13.75 -15.56
N GLY A 137 -6.56 13.87 -16.82
CA GLY A 137 -7.39 14.97 -17.33
C GLY A 137 -6.60 16.00 -18.15
N GLU A 138 -6.51 15.78 -19.45
CA GLU A 138 -6.34 16.88 -20.40
C GLU A 138 -7.70 17.57 -20.60
N ALA A 139 -7.69 18.90 -20.58
CA ALA A 139 -8.78 19.77 -21.00
C ALA A 139 -8.31 20.65 -22.15
#